data_AF-A0A822E3N7-F1
#
_entry.id   AF-A0A822E3N7-F1
#
_cell.length_a   1.000
_cell.length_b   1.000
_cell.length_c   1.000
_cell.angle_alpha   90.00
_cell.angle_beta   90.00
_cell.angle_gamma   90.00
#
_symmetry.space_group_name_H-M   'P 1'
#
loop_
_entity.id
_entity.type
_entity.pdbx_description
1 polymer ?
#
loop_
_entity_poly.entity_id
_entity_poly.type
_entity_poly.pdbx_seq_one_letter_code
_entity_poly.pdbx_strand_id
1 'polypeptide(L)' 'MHGNDPTKILARSDQPILSPELDWERCDLTSNRWAERGLTPQVVFVEGWKQTSIDQFTLWYQGCDAVTGVAQVTVEF' A
#
# COMPACT_ATOMS: atom_id res chain seq x y z
N MET A 1 7.44 19.58 18.86
CA MET A 1 8.40 18.54 19.30
C MET A 1 7.60 17.28 19.59
N HIS A 2 7.29 16.50 18.56
CA HIS A 2 6.59 15.21 18.66
C HIS A 2 7.35 14.28 17.71
N GLY A 3 8.04 13.26 18.23
CA GLY A 3 8.94 12.41 17.43
C GLY A 3 10.27 12.02 18.09
N ASN A 4 10.55 12.49 19.31
CA ASN A 4 11.82 12.21 20.00
C ASN A 4 11.87 10.80 20.63
N ASP A 5 10.71 10.17 20.81
CA ASP A 5 10.58 8.83 21.36
C ASP A 5 9.73 7.97 20.41
N PRO A 6 10.36 7.12 19.57
CA PRO A 6 9.65 6.28 18.62
C PRO A 6 8.90 5.11 19.27
N THR A 7 9.09 4.88 20.58
CA THR A 7 8.38 3.81 21.31
C THR A 7 6.96 4.21 21.72
N LYS A 8 6.65 5.51 21.69
CA LYS A 8 5.32 6.04 22.02
C LYS A 8 4.48 6.27 20.77
N ILE A 9 3.39 5.51 20.63
CA ILE A 9 2.39 5.73 19.57
C ILE A 9 1.58 6.99 19.92
N LEU A 10 1.61 7.98 19.03
CA LEU A 10 0.83 9.22 19.18
C LEU A 10 -0.51 9.16 18.44
N ALA A 11 -0.53 8.50 17.28
CA ALA A 11 -1.70 8.29 16.45
C ALA A 11 -1.50 7.00 15.64
N ARG A 12 -2.60 6.35 15.28
CA ARG A 12 -2.65 5.18 14.40
C ARG A 12 -3.98 5.21 13.67
N SER A 13 -3.95 4.95 12.37
CA SER A 13 -5.20 4.79 11.59
C SER A 13 -5.95 3.54 12.06
N ASP A 14 -7.27 3.66 12.22
CA ASP A 14 -8.14 2.52 12.55
C ASP A 14 -8.36 1.58 11.35
N GLN A 15 -8.09 2.07 10.12
CA GLN A 15 -8.25 1.33 8.87
C GLN A 15 -6.93 1.28 8.08
N PRO A 16 -6.73 0.25 7.24
CA PRO A 16 -5.59 0.20 6.34
C PRO A 16 -5.61 1.38 5.36
N ILE A 17 -4.44 1.94 5.08
CA ILE A 17 -4.28 2.99 4.05
C ILE A 17 -4.34 2.40 2.63
N LEU A 18 -3.96 1.13 2.49
CA LEU A 18 -3.97 0.39 1.22
C LEU A 18 -4.42 -1.05 1.48
N SER A 19 -5.20 -1.61 0.55
CA SER A 19 -5.63 -3.01 0.54
C SER A 19 -5.68 -3.52 -0.91
N PRO A 20 -5.64 -4.83 -1.15
CA PRO A 20 -5.77 -5.38 -2.51
C PRO A 20 -7.19 -5.18 -3.07
N GLU A 21 -7.31 -4.42 -4.14
CA GLU A 21 -8.58 -4.09 -4.80
C GLU A 21 -8.57 -4.42 -6.29
N LEU A 22 -7.46 -4.12 -6.96
CA LEU A 22 -7.29 -4.31 -8.39
C LEU A 22 -6.95 -5.77 -8.71
N ASP A 23 -7.27 -6.18 -9.93
CA ASP A 23 -7.08 -7.54 -10.43
C ASP A 23 -5.63 -8.05 -10.24
N TRP A 24 -4.66 -7.16 -10.46
CA TRP A 24 -3.23 -7.43 -10.33
C TRP A 24 -2.67 -7.31 -8.90
N GLU A 25 -3.48 -6.85 -7.95
CA GLU A 25 -3.17 -6.83 -6.50
C GLU A 25 -3.79 -8.04 -5.78
N ARG A 26 -4.96 -8.49 -6.27
CA ARG A 26 -5.65 -9.68 -5.75
C ARG A 26 -5.04 -10.97 -6.27
N CYS A 27 -4.85 -11.06 -7.59
CA CYS A 27 -4.37 -12.26 -8.29
C CYS A 27 -5.09 -13.55 -7.83
N ASP A 28 -6.38 -13.43 -7.50
CA ASP A 28 -7.17 -14.55 -7.02
C ASP A 28 -7.73 -15.37 -8.19
N LEU A 29 -8.43 -16.46 -7.87
CA LEU A 29 -9.00 -17.38 -8.86
C LEU A 29 -10.14 -16.77 -9.70
N THR A 30 -10.62 -15.57 -9.36
CA THR A 30 -11.62 -14.84 -10.16
C THR A 30 -10.97 -14.05 -11.30
N SER A 31 -9.66 -13.85 -11.23
CA SER A 31 -8.89 -13.17 -12.26
C SER A 31 -8.71 -14.04 -13.51
N ASN A 32 -9.05 -13.52 -14.67
CA ASN A 32 -8.78 -14.18 -15.96
C ASN A 32 -7.33 -13.97 -16.46
N ARG A 33 -6.55 -13.14 -15.77
CA ARG A 33 -5.21 -12.74 -16.21
C ARG A 33 -4.14 -12.99 -15.15
N TRP A 34 -4.44 -12.71 -13.89
CA TRP A 34 -3.45 -12.68 -12.80
C TRP A 34 -3.49 -13.90 -11.88
N ALA A 35 -4.51 -14.76 -11.97
CA ALA A 35 -4.64 -15.96 -11.14
C ALA A 35 -3.40 -16.87 -11.17
N GLU A 36 -2.71 -16.96 -12.32
CA GLU A 36 -1.49 -17.76 -12.50
C GLU A 36 -0.21 -16.92 -12.59
N ARG A 37 -0.31 -15.58 -12.42
CA ARG A 37 0.82 -14.65 -12.56
C ARG A 37 1.27 -14.00 -11.27
N GLY A 38 0.40 -13.97 -10.24
CA GLY A 38 0.79 -13.56 -8.89
C GLY A 38 1.62 -14.64 -8.21
N LEU A 39 2.62 -14.23 -7.43
CA LEU A 39 3.39 -15.15 -6.58
C LEU A 39 2.75 -15.30 -5.21
N THR A 40 2.08 -14.25 -4.73
CA THR A 40 1.38 -14.23 -3.44
C THR A 40 0.03 -13.52 -3.57
N PRO A 41 -1.10 -14.23 -3.77
CA PRO A 41 -2.41 -13.61 -3.91
C PRO A 41 -2.82 -12.77 -2.69
N GLN A 42 -3.65 -11.75 -2.91
CA GLN A 42 -4.20 -10.85 -1.88
C GLN A 42 -3.12 -10.06 -1.11
N VAL A 43 -2.06 -9.65 -1.80
CA VAL A 43 -0.97 -8.88 -1.20
C VAL A 43 -0.75 -7.56 -1.92
N VAL A 44 -0.72 -6.49 -1.12
CA VAL A 44 -0.10 -5.22 -1.45
C VAL A 44 1.00 -4.95 -0.43
N PHE A 45 2.18 -4.54 -0.89
CA PHE A 45 3.33 -4.30 -0.01
C PHE A 45 4.01 -2.99 -0.35
N VAL A 46 3.98 -2.02 0.56
CA VAL A 46 4.59 -0.70 0.35
C VAL A 46 6.12 -0.79 0.46
N GLU A 47 6.80 -0.40 -0.60
CA GLU A 47 8.27 -0.40 -0.69
C GLU A 47 8.89 0.95 -0.33
N GLY A 48 8.15 2.02 -0.59
CA GLY A 48 8.64 3.37 -0.34
C GLY A 48 7.60 4.43 -0.64
N TRP A 49 7.89 5.64 -0.17
CA TRP A 49 7.03 6.79 -0.39
C TRP A 49 7.83 8.07 -0.56
N LYS A 50 7.21 9.06 -1.21
CA LYS A 50 7.72 10.42 -1.32
C LYS A 50 6.59 11.40 -1.08
N GLN A 51 6.81 12.33 -0.15
CA GLN A 51 5.88 13.43 0.08
C GLN A 51 5.87 14.38 -1.12
N THR A 52 4.67 14.71 -1.62
CA THR A 52 4.45 15.61 -2.77
C THR A 52 3.71 16.89 -2.39
N SER A 53 2.99 16.90 -1.27
CA SER A 53 2.35 18.08 -0.65
C SER A 53 2.36 17.92 0.88
N ILE A 54 1.77 18.85 1.62
CA ILE A 54 1.66 18.79 3.09
C ILE A 54 1.06 17.47 3.56
N ASP A 55 0.02 17.00 2.87
CA ASP A 55 -0.82 15.84 3.19
C ASP A 55 -0.80 14.75 2.11
N GLN A 56 -0.04 14.94 1.01
CA GLN A 56 -0.02 14.00 -0.11
C GLN A 56 1.32 13.29 -0.25
N PHE A 57 1.23 11.99 -0.57
CA PHE A 57 2.36 11.10 -0.73
C PHE A 57 2.18 10.24 -1.98
N THR A 58 3.24 10.13 -2.78
CA THR A 58 3.37 9.08 -3.79
C THR A 58 3.92 7.83 -3.11
N LEU A 59 3.23 6.70 -3.23
CA LEU A 59 3.68 5.39 -2.76
C LEU A 59 4.05 4.49 -3.93
N TRP A 60 5.16 3.78 -3.79
CA TRP A 60 5.52 2.64 -4.63
C TRP A 60 5.25 1.37 -3.82
N TYR A 61 4.52 0.44 -4.42
CA TYR A 61 4.13 -0.80 -3.75
C TYR A 61 4.11 -1.97 -4.72
N GLN A 62 4.24 -3.18 -4.21
CA GLN A 62 4.06 -4.39 -5.00
C GLN A 62 2.62 -4.89 -4.94
N GLY A 63 2.15 -5.48 -6.05
CA GLY A 63 0.94 -6.29 -6.12
C GLY A 63 1.30 -7.76 -6.37
N CYS A 64 0.78 -8.64 -5.51
CA CYS A 64 1.00 -10.09 -5.53
C CYS A 64 2.45 -10.58 -5.63
N ASP A 65 3.41 -9.82 -5.09
CA ASP A 65 4.86 -10.03 -5.25
C ASP A 65 5.30 -10.22 -6.72
N ALA A 66 4.55 -9.65 -7.68
CA ALA A 66 4.76 -9.90 -9.11
C ALA A 66 4.94 -8.61 -9.93
N VAL A 67 4.35 -7.50 -9.49
CA VAL A 67 4.40 -6.21 -10.20
C VAL A 67 4.52 -5.04 -9.24
N THR A 68 5.01 -3.91 -9.74
CA THR A 68 5.07 -2.65 -8.99
C THR A 68 3.99 -1.69 -9.48
N GLY A 69 3.20 -1.18 -8.54
CA GLY A 69 2.24 -0.10 -8.73
C GLY A 69 2.72 1.23 -8.13
N VAL A 70 2.03 2.30 -8.49
CA VAL A 70 2.21 3.63 -7.91
C VAL A 70 0.84 4.19 -7.53
N ALA A 71 0.70 4.67 -6.30
CA ALA A 71 -0.52 5.32 -5.81
C ALA A 71 -0.21 6.71 -5.26
N GLN A 72 -1.16 7.64 -5.41
CA GLN A 72 -1.18 8.86 -4.61
C GLN A 72 -2.12 8.65 -3.42
N VAL A 73 -1.65 9.00 -2.23
CA VAL A 73 -2.42 8.90 -0.99
C VAL A 73 -2.43 10.26 -0.30
N THR A 74 -3.62 10.64 0.16
CA THR A 74 -3.82 11.77 1.07
C THR A 74 -3.94 11.24 2.49
N VAL A 75 -3.21 11.83 3.43
CA VAL A 75 -3.28 11.49 4.87
C VAL A 75 -3.88 12.68 5.61
N GLU A 76 -5.07 12.47 6.18
CA GLU A 76 -5.78 13.45 7.02
C GLU A 76 -5.64 13.05 8.50
N PHE A 77 -5.57 14.05 9.38
CA PHE A 77 -5.49 13.89 10.84
C PHE A 77 -6.82 14.22 11.52
#